data_AF-A0A2L0U058-F1
#
_entry.id   AF-A0A2L0U058-F1
#
_cell.length_a   1.000
_cell.length_b   1.000
_cell.length_c   1.000
_cell.angle_alpha   90.00
_cell.angle_beta   90.00
_cell.angle_gamma   90.00
#
_symmetry.space_group_name_H-M   'P 1'
#
loop_
_entity.id
_entity.type
_entity.pdbx_description
1 polymer ?
#
loop_
_entity_poly.entity_id
_entity_poly.type
_entity_poly.pdbx_seq_one_letter_code
_entity_poly.pdbx_strand_id
1 'polypeptide(L)'
;MSRVPKTTTISLRIDKPTAAEWRERAAASGLSVSDWIRGAVDAGQQTNLPTPQRRPVRVRDTSNDADPALMRQLAALGSNLNQIARSLNECRLVGAPVRLVEVLALLRSIEAEAAHLLPQLPPPPKPTTKESSSDAR
;
A
#
# COMPACT_ATOMS: atom_id res chain seq x y z
N MET A 1 -2.33 26.93 25.08
CA MET A 1 -0.95 26.69 24.57
C MET A 1 -1.00 25.62 23.50
N SER A 2 -1.01 26.00 22.23
CA SER A 2 -1.05 25.07 21.09
C SER A 2 0.28 24.32 20.99
N ARG A 3 0.25 22.98 21.01
CA ARG A 3 1.45 22.14 20.86
C ARG A 3 1.99 22.27 19.44
N VAL A 4 3.25 22.68 19.30
CA VAL A 4 3.94 22.72 17.99
C VAL A 4 4.21 21.28 17.53
N PRO A 5 3.79 20.87 16.32
CA PRO A 5 4.05 19.53 15.83
C PRO A 5 5.54 19.33 15.56
N LYS A 6 6.16 18.32 16.19
CA LYS A 6 7.55 17.92 15.94
C LYS A 6 7.57 16.96 14.73
N THR A 7 7.93 17.46 13.54
CA THR A 7 7.86 16.72 12.27
C THR A 7 9.20 16.12 11.80
N THR A 8 10.33 16.62 12.31
CA THR A 8 11.67 16.18 11.90
C THR A 8 12.24 15.09 12.82
N THR A 9 12.81 14.04 12.23
CA THR A 9 13.47 12.94 12.95
C THR A 9 14.99 13.04 12.81
N ILE A 10 15.70 12.91 13.93
CA ILE A 10 17.17 12.81 13.98
C ILE A 10 17.54 11.35 14.25
N SER A 11 18.43 10.77 13.44
CA SER A 11 18.95 9.42 13.64
C SER A 11 20.28 9.46 14.40
N LEU A 12 20.36 8.75 15.53
CA LEU A 12 21.55 8.65 16.36
C LEU A 12 22.11 7.22 16.28
N ARG A 13 23.41 7.08 15.97
CA ARG A 13 24.11 5.79 16.04
C ARG A 13 24.75 5.64 17.41
N ILE A 14 24.31 4.64 18.16
CA ILE A 14 24.86 4.26 19.47
C ILE A 14 25.16 2.77 19.50
N ASP A 15 26.02 2.38 20.44
CA ASP A 15 26.33 1.00 20.72
C ASP A 15 25.14 0.27 21.38
N LYS A 16 25.13 -1.05 21.23
CA LYS A 16 24.03 -1.90 21.72
C LYS A 16 23.78 -1.82 23.23
N PRO A 17 24.80 -1.81 24.12
CA PRO A 17 24.53 -1.78 25.56
C PRO A 17 23.96 -0.43 25.99
N THR A 18 24.48 0.69 25.49
CA THR A 18 23.89 2.03 25.74
C THR A 18 22.43 2.10 25.29
N ALA A 19 22.11 1.52 24.13
CA ALA A 19 20.72 1.46 23.66
C ALA A 19 19.80 0.63 24.57
N ALA A 20 20.31 -0.40 25.23
CA ALA A 20 19.54 -1.21 26.17
C ALA A 20 19.28 -0.45 27.48
N GLU A 21 20.31 0.18 28.03
CA GLU A 21 20.21 1.01 29.23
C GLU A 21 19.18 2.14 29.06
N TRP A 22 19.18 2.81 27.90
CA TRP A 22 18.23 3.88 27.61
C TRP A 22 16.79 3.37 27.52
N ARG A 23 16.57 2.17 26.97
CA ARG A 23 15.24 1.54 26.94
C ARG A 23 14.76 1.19 28.34
N GLU A 24 15.64 0.67 29.18
CA GLU A 24 15.32 0.32 30.56
C GLU A 24 14.95 1.55 31.39
N ARG A 25 15.75 2.63 31.30
CA ARG A 25 15.46 3.90 31.99
C ARG A 25 14.19 4.58 31.49
N ALA A 26 13.93 4.54 30.19
CA ALA A 26 12.70 5.05 29.62
C ALA A 26 11.48 4.25 30.11
N ALA A 27 11.59 2.91 30.14
CA ALA A 27 10.54 2.02 30.65
C ALA A 27 10.26 2.23 32.15
N ALA A 28 11.30 2.38 32.97
CA ALA A 28 11.17 2.69 34.40
C ALA A 28 10.44 4.04 34.64
N SER A 29 10.58 4.98 33.70
CA SER A 29 9.90 6.28 33.73
C SER A 29 8.52 6.25 33.07
N GLY A 30 8.08 5.12 32.49
CA GLY A 30 6.82 5.01 31.76
C GLY A 30 6.77 5.80 30.44
N LEU A 31 7.92 6.23 29.91
CA LEU A 31 8.03 7.08 28.73
C LEU A 31 8.56 6.31 27.51
N SER A 32 8.27 6.81 26.31
CA SER A 32 9.00 6.36 25.12
C SER A 32 10.48 6.79 25.21
N VAL A 33 11.39 6.05 24.58
CA VAL A 33 12.82 6.44 24.56
C VAL A 33 13.01 7.86 24.01
N SER A 34 12.22 8.25 23.00
CA SER A 34 12.27 9.60 22.45
C SER A 34 11.80 10.66 23.46
N ASP A 35 10.75 10.41 24.23
CA ASP A 35 10.29 11.35 25.26
C ASP A 35 11.23 11.41 26.46
N TRP A 36 11.82 10.28 26.86
CA TRP A 36 12.83 10.23 27.91
C TRP A 36 14.08 11.05 27.52
N ILE A 37 14.59 10.89 26.29
CA ILE A 37 15.70 11.70 25.77
C ILE A 37 15.33 13.18 25.71
N ARG A 38 14.15 13.53 25.20
CA ARG A 38 13.67 14.93 25.16
C ARG A 38 13.52 15.51 26.57
N GLY A 39 13.11 14.71 27.56
CA GLY A 39 13.06 15.11 28.96
C GLY A 39 14.43 15.51 29.50
N ALA A 40 15.46 14.75 29.15
CA ALA A 40 16.84 15.00 29.57
C ALA A 40 17.53 16.14 28.80
N VAL A 41 17.27 16.27 27.49
CA VAL A 41 17.98 17.21 26.60
C VAL A 41 17.24 18.55 26.43
N ASP A 42 15.91 18.53 26.30
CA ASP A 42 15.10 19.70 25.96
C ASP A 42 14.40 20.32 27.19
N ALA A 43 14.99 20.21 28.39
CA ALA A 43 14.48 20.80 29.65
C ALA A 43 12.97 20.58 29.89
N GLY A 44 12.49 19.35 29.73
CA GLY A 44 11.09 19.00 30.04
C GLY A 44 10.07 19.18 28.91
N GLN A 45 10.49 19.37 27.65
CA GLN A 45 9.61 19.38 26.47
C GLN A 45 9.14 17.96 26.03
N GLN A 46 8.78 17.13 27.01
CA GLN A 46 8.24 15.78 26.82
C GLN A 46 6.88 15.87 26.15
N THR A 47 6.63 15.03 25.15
CA THR A 47 5.36 15.08 24.41
C THR A 47 4.25 14.29 25.12
N ASN A 48 4.62 13.38 26.05
CA ASN A 48 3.72 12.45 26.74
C ASN A 48 2.87 11.64 25.75
N LEU A 49 3.37 11.42 24.52
CA LEU A 49 2.67 10.59 23.57
C LEU A 49 2.97 9.12 23.88
N PRO A 50 1.93 8.26 23.89
CA PRO A 50 2.17 6.83 24.04
C PRO A 50 3.06 6.33 22.91
N THR A 51 3.97 5.41 23.23
CA THR A 51 4.82 4.74 22.25
C THR A 51 3.95 4.21 21.11
N PRO A 52 4.26 4.54 19.84
CA PRO A 52 3.49 4.04 18.70
C PRO A 52 3.41 2.51 18.73
N GLN A 53 2.22 1.98 18.99
CA GLN A 53 1.99 0.55 18.98
C GLN A 53 2.03 0.07 17.53
N ARG A 54 2.81 -0.98 17.25
CA ARG A 54 2.77 -1.64 15.94
C ARG A 54 1.33 -2.11 15.71
N ARG A 55 0.70 -1.62 14.64
CA ARG A 55 -0.65 -2.08 14.27
C ARG A 55 -0.61 -3.60 14.13
N PRO A 56 -1.57 -4.33 14.73
CA PRO A 56 -1.66 -5.77 14.51
C PRO A 56 -1.80 -6.03 13.02
N VAL A 57 -0.94 -6.92 12.50
CA VAL A 57 -1.01 -7.37 11.12
C VAL A 57 -2.39 -8.01 10.94
N ARG A 58 -3.25 -7.40 10.12
CA ARG A 58 -4.55 -7.99 9.80
C ARG A 58 -4.28 -9.33 9.13
N VAL A 59 -4.68 -10.43 9.78
CA VAL A 59 -4.69 -11.75 9.17
C VAL A 59 -5.67 -11.67 8.01
N ARG A 60 -5.16 -11.83 6.79
CA ARG A 60 -5.94 -11.80 5.56
C ARG A 60 -6.90 -13.00 5.58
N ASP A 61 -8.17 -12.75 5.32
CA ASP A 61 -9.16 -13.80 5.11
C ASP A 61 -8.84 -14.51 3.79
N THR A 62 -8.48 -15.80 3.88
CA THR A 62 -8.07 -16.63 2.75
C THR A 62 -9.19 -17.53 2.24
N SER A 63 -10.41 -17.43 2.82
CA SER A 63 -11.56 -18.27 2.43
C SER A 63 -12.01 -18.07 0.98
N ASN A 64 -11.57 -16.97 0.37
CA ASN A 64 -11.85 -16.60 -1.02
C ASN A 64 -10.56 -16.43 -1.83
N ASP A 65 -9.42 -16.97 -1.37
CA ASP A 65 -8.17 -16.86 -2.10
C ASP A 65 -8.24 -17.73 -3.37
N ALA A 66 -8.33 -17.05 -4.51
CA ALA A 66 -8.06 -17.65 -5.81
C ALA A 66 -6.67 -18.28 -5.81
N ASP A 67 -6.50 -19.36 -6.58
CA ASP A 67 -5.22 -20.09 -6.69
C ASP A 67 -4.04 -19.10 -6.85
N PRO A 68 -3.07 -19.08 -5.91
CA PRO A 68 -1.94 -18.18 -5.96
C PRO A 68 -1.13 -18.31 -7.25
N ALA A 69 -1.07 -19.48 -7.89
CA ALA A 69 -0.40 -19.66 -9.17
C ALA A 69 -1.13 -18.91 -10.29
N LEU A 70 -2.45 -19.07 -10.37
CA LEU A 70 -3.30 -18.31 -11.29
C LEU A 70 -3.18 -16.80 -11.08
N MET A 71 -3.21 -16.33 -9.83
CA MET A 71 -3.08 -14.89 -9.52
C MET A 71 -1.73 -14.31 -9.95
N ARG A 72 -0.64 -15.09 -9.80
CA ARG A 72 0.69 -14.68 -10.30
C ARG A 72 0.71 -14.59 -11.82
N GLN A 73 0.08 -15.54 -12.51
CA GLN A 73 -0.01 -15.53 -13.97
C GLN A 73 -0.83 -14.33 -14.47
N LEU A 74 -1.97 -14.05 -13.85
CA LEU A 74 -2.78 -12.86 -14.16
C LEU A 74 -2.01 -11.56 -13.92
N ALA A 75 -1.26 -11.47 -12.82
CA ALA A 75 -0.42 -10.31 -12.55
C ALA A 75 0.69 -10.14 -13.61
N ALA A 76 1.31 -11.23 -14.05
CA ALA A 76 2.31 -11.21 -15.12
C ALA A 76 1.69 -10.74 -16.46
N LEU A 77 0.50 -11.24 -16.82
CA LEU A 77 -0.23 -10.78 -18.00
C LEU A 77 -0.56 -9.28 -17.92
N GLY A 78 -1.06 -8.80 -16.79
CA GLY A 78 -1.34 -7.39 -16.57
C GLY A 78 -0.09 -6.51 -16.67
N SER A 79 1.04 -6.99 -16.14
CA SER A 79 2.34 -6.31 -16.26
C SER A 79 2.77 -6.18 -17.73
N ASN A 80 2.63 -7.25 -18.52
CA ASN A 80 2.97 -7.23 -19.95
C ASN A 80 2.11 -6.25 -20.74
N LEU A 81 0.79 -6.24 -20.52
CA LEU A 81 -0.12 -5.28 -21.16
C LEU A 81 0.25 -3.84 -20.82
N ASN A 82 0.62 -3.59 -19.57
CA ASN A 82 1.06 -2.26 -19.13
C ASN A 82 2.42 -1.87 -19.76
N GLN A 83 3.33 -2.81 -19.99
CA GLN A 83 4.56 -2.54 -20.74
C GLN A 83 4.27 -2.16 -22.20
N ILE A 84 3.38 -2.90 -22.86
CA ILE A 84 2.93 -2.58 -24.22
C ILE A 84 2.33 -1.17 -24.26
N ALA A 85 1.44 -0.84 -23.33
CA ALA A 85 0.82 0.48 -23.25
C ALA A 85 1.87 1.60 -23.07
N ARG A 86 2.87 1.40 -22.22
CA ARG A 86 3.97 2.37 -22.04
C ARG A 86 4.79 2.55 -23.31
N SER A 87 5.22 1.46 -23.94
CA SER A 87 5.99 1.53 -25.19
C SER A 87 5.22 2.23 -26.30
N LEU A 88 3.92 1.97 -26.44
CA LEU A 88 3.06 2.68 -27.40
C LEU A 88 2.98 4.18 -27.11
N ASN A 89 2.84 4.56 -25.84
CA ASN A 89 2.80 5.96 -25.43
C ASN A 89 4.15 6.66 -25.67
N GLU A 90 5.27 5.99 -25.40
CA GLU A 90 6.62 6.50 -25.67
C GLU A 90 6.85 6.70 -27.16
N CYS A 91 6.50 5.71 -28.01
CA CYS A 91 6.61 5.85 -29.45
C CYS A 91 5.76 7.01 -29.98
N ARG A 92 4.53 7.18 -29.47
CA ARG A 92 3.67 8.33 -29.80
C ARG A 92 4.30 9.65 -29.38
N LEU A 93 4.92 9.71 -28.20
CA LEU A 93 5.56 10.92 -27.67
C LEU A 93 6.76 11.36 -28.53
N VAL A 94 7.56 10.41 -29.00
CA VAL A 94 8.77 10.67 -29.81
C VAL A 94 8.44 10.76 -31.32
N GLY A 95 7.17 10.56 -31.71
CA GLY A 95 6.76 10.57 -33.11
C GLY A 95 7.29 9.36 -33.92
N ALA A 96 7.68 8.29 -33.23
CA ALA A 96 8.17 7.08 -33.86
C ALA A 96 7.01 6.34 -34.57
N PRO A 97 7.27 5.68 -35.71
CA PRO A 97 6.25 4.92 -36.41
C PRO A 97 5.79 3.73 -35.57
N VAL A 98 4.48 3.63 -35.35
CA VAL A 98 3.83 2.49 -34.66
C VAL A 98 2.79 1.89 -35.57
N ARG A 99 2.85 0.57 -35.79
CA ARG A 99 1.81 -0.17 -36.52
C ARG A 99 0.61 -0.45 -35.61
N LEU A 100 -0.09 0.63 -35.22
CA LEU A 100 -1.17 0.59 -34.22
C LEU A 100 -2.27 -0.41 -34.57
N VAL A 101 -2.61 -0.53 -35.85
CA VAL A 101 -3.62 -1.48 -36.34
C VAL A 101 -3.21 -2.92 -36.08
N GLU A 102 -1.95 -3.29 -36.32
CA GLU A 102 -1.45 -4.64 -36.06
C GLU A 102 -1.44 -4.96 -34.56
N VAL A 103 -1.02 -3.98 -33.74
CA VAL A 103 -1.02 -4.14 -32.28
C VAL A 103 -2.44 -4.36 -31.75
N LEU A 104 -3.41 -3.57 -32.22
CA LEU A 104 -4.81 -3.74 -31.85
C LEU A 104 -5.38 -5.08 -32.33
N ALA A 105 -5.02 -5.53 -33.54
CA ALA A 105 -5.45 -6.83 -34.05
C ALA A 105 -4.92 -7.98 -33.20
N LEU A 106 -3.63 -7.93 -32.80
CA LEU A 106 -3.02 -8.92 -31.91
C LEU A 106 -3.64 -8.91 -30.50
N LEU A 107 -3.91 -7.73 -29.94
CA LEU A 107 -4.57 -7.64 -28.63
C LEU A 107 -5.99 -8.22 -28.66
N ARG A 108 -6.74 -8.00 -29.76
CA ARG A 108 -8.07 -8.58 -29.95
C ARG A 108 -8.02 -10.09 -30.15
N SER A 109 -7.01 -10.64 -30.83
CA SER A 109 -6.88 -12.10 -30.96
C SER A 109 -6.57 -12.75 -29.61
N ILE A 110 -5.68 -12.15 -28.82
CA ILE A 110 -5.37 -12.61 -27.45
C ILE A 110 -6.61 -12.56 -26.55
N GLU A 111 -7.39 -11.49 -26.61
CA GLU A 111 -8.66 -11.38 -25.87
C GLU A 111 -9.65 -12.48 -26.26
N ALA A 112 -9.81 -12.73 -27.57
CA ALA A 112 -10.68 -13.78 -28.07
C ALA A 112 -10.23 -15.17 -27.59
N GLU A 113 -8.94 -15.50 -27.68
CA GLU A 113 -8.38 -16.77 -27.19
C GLU A 113 -8.56 -16.91 -25.67
N ALA A 114 -8.29 -15.85 -24.90
CA ALA A 114 -8.46 -15.85 -23.46
C ALA A 114 -9.92 -16.05 -23.04
N ALA A 115 -10.88 -15.52 -23.80
CA ALA A 115 -12.31 -15.71 -23.54
C ALA A 115 -12.74 -17.19 -23.61
N HIS A 116 -12.04 -18.03 -24.36
CA HIS A 116 -12.31 -19.48 -24.41
C HIS A 116 -11.78 -20.22 -23.17
N LEU A 117 -10.82 -19.63 -22.44
CA LEU A 117 -10.20 -20.24 -21.25
C LEU A 117 -10.94 -19.88 -19.96
N LEU A 118 -11.74 -18.81 -19.97
CA LEU A 118 -12.52 -18.42 -18.83
C LEU A 118 -13.83 -19.23 -18.82
N PRO A 119 -14.22 -19.86 -17.69
CA PRO A 119 -15.61 -20.29 -17.55
C PRO A 119 -16.48 -19.05 -17.81
N GLN A 120 -17.58 -19.19 -18.56
CA GLN A 120 -18.51 -18.09 -18.75
C GLN A 120 -19.00 -17.64 -17.36
N LEU A 121 -18.37 -16.58 -16.85
CA LEU A 121 -18.69 -16.07 -15.53
C LEU A 121 -20.12 -15.55 -15.61
N PRO A 122 -20.98 -15.90 -14.64
CA PRO A 122 -22.29 -15.31 -14.59
C PRO A 122 -22.13 -13.78 -14.58
N PRO A 123 -23.05 -13.04 -15.23
CA PRO A 123 -22.97 -11.59 -15.29
C PRO A 123 -22.82 -11.04 -13.86
N PRO A 124 -21.98 -10.00 -13.67
CA PRO A 124 -21.74 -9.45 -12.34
C PRO A 124 -23.07 -9.08 -11.69
N PRO A 125 -23.26 -9.36 -10.38
CA PRO A 125 -24.49 -9.01 -9.69
C PRO A 125 -24.72 -7.51 -9.85
N LYS A 126 -25.93 -7.13 -10.27
CA LYS A 126 -26.31 -5.72 -10.40
C LYS A 126 -25.98 -5.02 -9.09
N PRO A 127 -25.31 -3.85 -9.11
CA PRO A 127 -25.02 -3.13 -7.88
C PRO A 127 -26.35 -2.91 -7.17
N THR A 128 -26.45 -3.40 -5.94
CA THR A 128 -27.57 -3.07 -5.08
C THR A 128 -27.51 -1.57 -4.88
N THR A 129 -28.37 -0.84 -5.58
CA THR A 129 -28.64 0.54 -5.25
C THR A 129 -29.08 0.49 -3.80
N LYS A 130 -28.22 0.95 -2.88
CA LYS A 130 -28.65 1.22 -1.51
C LYS A 130 -29.79 2.21 -1.67
N GLU A 131 -31.02 1.74 -1.56
CA GLU A 131 -32.17 2.61 -1.36
C GLU A 131 -31.79 3.50 -0.20
N SER A 132 -31.57 4.77 -0.52
CA SER A 132 -31.42 5.82 0.46
C SER A 132 -32.70 5.83 1.28
N SER A 133 -32.64 5.20 2.45
CA SER A 133 -33.61 5.40 3.53
C SER A 133 -33.56 6.87 3.91
N SER A 134 -34.34 7.67 3.19
CA SER A 134 -34.77 8.98 3.60
C SER A 134 -36.14 8.79 4.24
N ASP A 135 -36.15 8.26 5.46
CA ASP A 135 -37.33 8.32 6.30
C ASP A 135 -36.89 8.33 7.77
N ALA A 136 -36.70 9.54 8.30
CA ALA A 136 -36.84 9.82 9.72
C ALA A 136 -37.09 11.33 9.88
N ARG A 137 -38.37 11.60 10.10
CA ARG A 137 -39.04 12.82 10.58
C ARG A 137 -38.24 13.63 11.59
#